data_AF-A0A6I7PAA6-F1
#
_entry.id   AF-A0A6I7PAA6-F1
#
_cell.length_a   1.000
_cell.length_b   1.000
_cell.length_c   1.000
_cell.angle_alpha   90.00
_cell.angle_beta   90.00
_cell.angle_gamma   90.00
#
_symmetry.space_group_name_H-M   'P 1'
#
loop_
_entity.id
_entity.type
_entity.pdbx_description
1 polymer ?
#
loop_
_entity_poly.entity_id
_entity_poly.type
_entity_poly.pdbx_seq_one_letter_code
_entity_poly.pdbx_strand_id
1 'polypeptide(L)'
;MNKKVNTVLFVLGATLVNVLIMVFLFLILFILFARFLAPSVPPAAGQFVLLGLFLVSVVGTYFVYHRLIALLQKKVDMERYFDPIFGRRRR
;
A
#
# COMPACT_ATOMS: atom_id res chain seq x y z
N MET A 1 27.82 0.41 -9.13
CA MET A 1 26.34 0.33 -9.19
C MET A 1 25.80 1.67 -9.66
N ASN A 2 24.99 1.68 -10.72
CA ASN A 2 24.44 2.92 -11.28
C ASN A 2 23.24 3.36 -10.43
N LYS A 3 23.26 4.58 -9.89
CA LYS A 3 22.21 5.08 -8.98
C LYS A 3 20.80 4.98 -9.58
N LYS A 4 20.69 5.11 -10.91
CA LYS A 4 19.44 4.91 -11.66
C LYS A 4 18.84 3.50 -11.49
N VAL A 5 19.68 2.46 -11.50
CA VAL A 5 19.22 1.06 -11.35
C VAL A 5 18.65 0.84 -9.96
N ASN A 6 19.30 1.37 -8.92
CA ASN A 6 18.80 1.28 -7.55
C ASN A 6 17.44 1.96 -7.39
N THR A 7 17.27 3.15 -8.00
CA THR A 7 16.00 3.87 -7.99
C THR A 7 14.88 3.07 -8.67
N VAL A 8 15.15 2.45 -9.82
CA VAL A 8 14.17 1.60 -10.52
C VAL A 8 13.79 0.39 -9.67
N LEU A 9 14.78 -0.31 -9.09
CA LEU A 9 14.53 -1.45 -8.21
C LEU A 9 13.73 -1.05 -6.96
N PHE A 10 13.98 0.14 -6.42
CA PHE A 10 13.21 0.67 -5.29
C PHE A 10 11.74 0.90 -5.67
N VAL A 11 11.46 1.54 -6.80
CA VAL A 11 10.08 1.79 -7.25
C VAL A 11 9.35 0.47 -7.51
N LEU A 12 10.02 -0.50 -8.15
CA LEU A 12 9.44 -1.83 -8.37
C LEU A 12 9.16 -2.55 -7.05
N GLY A 13 10.12 -2.55 -6.12
CA GLY A 13 9.94 -3.14 -4.78
C GLY A 13 8.84 -2.45 -3.98
N ALA A 14 8.81 -1.13 -4.00
CA ALA A 14 7.77 -0.31 -3.39
C ALA A 14 6.37 -0.63 -3.94
N THR A 15 6.27 -0.78 -5.26
CA THR A 15 5.01 -1.15 -5.93
C THR A 15 4.57 -2.55 -5.53
N LEU A 16 5.50 -3.51 -5.47
CA LEU A 16 5.20 -4.87 -5.03
C LEU A 16 4.71 -4.88 -3.57
N VAL A 17 5.40 -4.17 -2.67
CA VAL A 17 4.99 -4.02 -1.27
C VAL A 17 3.62 -3.36 -1.16
N ASN A 18 3.34 -2.33 -1.96
CA ASN A 18 2.04 -1.67 -1.98
C ASN A 18 0.90 -2.64 -2.38
N VAL A 19 1.11 -3.43 -3.44
CA VAL A 19 0.12 -4.45 -3.86
C VAL A 19 -0.08 -5.51 -2.77
N LEU A 20 1.00 -5.97 -2.12
CA LEU A 20 0.90 -6.93 -1.03
C LEU A 20 0.11 -6.39 0.17
N ILE A 21 0.35 -5.14 0.57
CA ILE A 21 -0.42 -4.48 1.63
C ILE A 21 -1.89 -4.40 1.24
N MET A 22 -2.19 -4.01 0.00
CA MET A 22 -3.57 -3.91 -0.48
C MET A 22 -4.30 -5.24 -0.43
N VAL A 23 -3.68 -6.31 -0.94
CA VAL A 23 -4.26 -7.66 -0.90
C VAL A 23 -4.48 -8.09 0.55
N PHE A 24 -3.49 -7.89 1.43
CA PHE A 24 -3.60 -8.27 2.83
C PHE A 24 -4.72 -7.52 3.55
N LEU A 25 -4.83 -6.21 3.31
CA LEU A 25 -5.84 -5.34 3.91
C LEU A 25 -7.24 -5.69 3.40
N PHE A 26 -7.37 -5.97 2.10
CA PHE A 26 -8.62 -6.48 1.52
C PHE A 26 -9.04 -7.81 2.13
N LEU A 27 -8.13 -8.77 2.27
CA LEU A 27 -8.42 -10.08 2.88
C LEU A 27 -8.87 -9.94 4.33
N ILE A 28 -8.20 -9.11 5.12
CA ILE A 28 -8.62 -8.83 6.51
C ILE A 28 -10.04 -8.28 6.54
N LEU A 29 -10.31 -7.22 5.77
CA LEU A 29 -11.63 -6.60 5.73
C LEU A 29 -12.71 -7.56 5.23
N PHE A 30 -12.38 -8.38 4.24
CA PHE A 30 -13.28 -9.40 3.70
C PHE A 30 -13.61 -10.47 4.74
N ILE A 31 -12.63 -10.98 5.49
CA ILE A 31 -12.86 -11.95 6.57
C ILE A 31 -13.70 -11.33 7.68
N LEU A 32 -13.42 -10.08 8.07
CA LEU A 32 -14.23 -9.36 9.05
C LEU A 32 -15.67 -9.20 8.57
N PHE A 33 -15.86 -8.79 7.31
CA PHE A 33 -17.19 -8.68 6.72
C PHE A 33 -17.92 -10.03 6.70
N ALA A 34 -17.27 -11.09 6.22
CA ALA A 34 -17.85 -12.43 6.13
C ALA A 34 -18.27 -12.97 7.50
N ARG A 35 -17.50 -12.68 8.55
CA ARG A 35 -17.76 -13.18 9.90
C ARG A 35 -18.83 -12.37 10.64
N PHE A 36 -18.86 -11.05 10.49
CA PHE A 36 -19.67 -10.17 11.33
C PHE A 36 -20.88 -9.56 10.62
N LEU A 37 -20.78 -9.23 9.33
CA LEU A 37 -21.79 -8.47 8.60
C LEU A 37 -22.56 -9.31 7.58
N ALA A 38 -21.91 -10.31 6.95
CA ALA A 38 -22.55 -11.14 5.93
C ALA A 38 -23.86 -11.83 6.36
N PRO A 39 -24.03 -12.29 7.62
CA PRO A 39 -25.32 -12.87 8.06
C PRO A 39 -26.49 -11.87 8.05
N SER A 40 -26.21 -10.58 8.08
CA SER A 40 -27.20 -9.51 8.21
C SER A 40 -27.44 -8.76 6.90
N VAL A 41 -26.67 -9.07 5.84
CA VAL A 41 -26.69 -8.33 4.57
C VAL A 41 -27.48 -9.11 3.51
N PRO A 42 -28.43 -8.46 2.81
CA PRO A 42 -29.15 -9.09 1.71
C PRO A 42 -28.18 -9.57 0.61
N PRO A 43 -28.42 -10.74 -0.01
CA PRO A 43 -27.55 -11.25 -1.07
C PRO A 43 -27.32 -10.27 -2.23
N ALA A 44 -28.36 -9.51 -2.59
CA ALA A 44 -28.30 -8.48 -3.63
C ALA A 44 -27.34 -7.32 -3.29
N ALA A 45 -27.06 -7.07 -2.02
CA ALA A 45 -26.14 -6.02 -1.57
C ALA A 45 -24.68 -6.50 -1.55
N GLY A 46 -24.41 -7.81 -1.63
CA GLY A 46 -23.08 -8.39 -1.51
C GLY A 46 -22.06 -7.81 -2.50
N GLN A 47 -22.48 -7.58 -3.75
CA GLN A 47 -21.60 -7.00 -4.78
C GLN A 47 -21.19 -5.55 -4.47
N PHE A 48 -22.13 -4.74 -3.97
CA PHE A 48 -21.85 -3.35 -3.58
C PHE A 48 -20.93 -3.30 -2.36
N VAL A 49 -21.12 -4.21 -1.39
CA VAL A 49 -20.22 -4.28 -0.23
C VAL A 49 -18.82 -4.71 -0.66
N LEU A 50 -18.69 -5.68 -1.56
CA LEU A 50 -17.38 -6.12 -2.05
C LEU A 50 -16.62 -4.99 -2.76
N LEU A 51 -17.32 -4.21 -3.59
CA LEU A 51 -16.80 -2.99 -4.21
C LEU A 51 -16.39 -1.95 -3.17
N GLY A 52 -17.22 -1.74 -2.15
CA GLY A 52 -16.90 -0.85 -1.02
C GLY A 52 -15.65 -1.28 -0.27
N LEU A 53 -15.52 -2.57 0.06
CA LEU A 53 -14.34 -3.13 0.72
C LEU A 53 -13.08 -2.96 -0.12
N PHE A 54 -13.19 -3.14 -1.44
CA PHE A 54 -12.08 -2.91 -2.36
C PHE A 54 -11.63 -1.44 -2.32
N LEU A 55 -12.56 -0.49 -2.44
CA LEU A 55 -12.23 0.95 -2.38
C LEU A 55 -11.62 1.33 -1.02
N VAL A 56 -12.19 0.83 0.07
CA VAL A 56 -11.64 1.03 1.42
C VAL A 56 -10.25 0.43 1.53
N SER A 57 -9.98 -0.73 0.90
CA SER A 57 -8.64 -1.32 0.93
C SER A 57 -7.61 -0.50 0.14
N VAL A 58 -7.99 0.07 -1.01
CA VAL A 58 -7.12 0.94 -1.81
C VAL A 58 -6.74 2.18 -1.02
N VAL A 59 -7.74 2.87 -0.46
CA VAL A 59 -7.52 4.08 0.35
C VAL A 59 -6.75 3.74 1.64
N GLY A 60 -7.10 2.65 2.32
CA GLY A 60 -6.43 2.19 3.52
C GLY A 60 -4.96 1.84 3.27
N THR A 61 -4.65 1.26 2.12
CA THR A 61 -3.27 0.96 1.70
C THR A 61 -2.42 2.21 1.63
N TYR A 62 -2.96 3.32 1.12
CA TYR A 62 -2.22 4.59 1.08
C TYR A 62 -1.76 5.03 2.46
N PHE A 63 -2.64 4.96 3.47
CA PHE A 63 -2.28 5.30 4.86
C PHE A 63 -1.22 4.37 5.45
N VAL A 64 -1.40 3.06 5.27
CA VAL A 64 -0.46 2.05 5.80
C VAL A 64 0.90 2.17 5.12
N TYR A 65 0.93 2.28 3.79
CA TYR A 65 2.14 2.45 3.00
C TYR A 65 2.86 3.75 3.34
N HIS A 66 2.14 4.87 3.44
CA HIS A 66 2.73 6.16 3.83
C HIS A 66 3.42 6.07 5.20
N ARG A 67 2.77 5.43 6.18
CA ARG A 67 3.35 5.21 7.51
C ARG A 67 4.58 4.30 7.46
N LEU A 68 4.54 3.23 6.68
CA LEU A 68 5.68 2.33 6.48
C LEU A 68 6.88 3.05 5.87
N ILE A 69 6.68 3.86 4.85
CA ILE A 69 7.75 4.64 4.22
C ILE A 69 8.32 5.68 5.20
N ALA A 70 7.48 6.37 5.96
CA ALA A 70 7.93 7.31 6.98
C ALA A 70 8.79 6.62 8.06
N LEU A 71 8.49 5.37 8.41
CA LEU A 71 9.30 4.57 9.34
C LEU A 71 10.62 4.11 8.70
N LEU A 72 10.59 3.70 7.43
CA LEU A 72 11.78 3.32 6.66
C LEU A 72 12.76 4.48 6.50
N GLN A 73 12.26 5.68 6.20
CA GLN A 73 13.09 6.90 6.07
C GLN A 73 13.82 7.26 7.37
N LYS A 74 13.29 6.89 8.55
CA LYS A 74 13.98 7.10 9.83
C LYS A 74 15.14 6.11 10.06
N LYS A 75 15.09 4.93 9.43
CA LYS A 75 16.07 3.86 9.63
C LYS A 75 17.09 3.73 8.51
N VAL A 76 16.74 4.16 7.30
CA VAL A 76 17.56 4.02 6.10
C VAL A 76 17.83 5.40 5.53
N ASP A 77 19.11 5.70 5.35
CA ASP A 77 19.59 6.95 4.77
C ASP A 77 19.41 6.93 3.25
N MET A 78 18.18 7.24 2.81
CA MET A 78 17.75 7.09 1.41
C MET A 78 18.61 7.91 0.45
N GLU A 79 19.18 9.04 0.88
CA GLU A 79 20.05 9.91 0.08
C GLU A 79 21.38 9.25 -0.29
N ARG A 80 21.84 8.29 0.52
CA ARG A 80 23.10 7.59 0.29
C ARG A 80 23.00 6.53 -0.80
N TYR A 81 21.82 5.93 -0.99
CA TYR A 81 21.61 4.78 -1.86
C TYR A 81 20.78 5.05 -3.11
N PHE A 82 19.99 6.14 -3.11
CA PHE A 82 19.07 6.47 -4.20
C PHE A 82 19.31 7.89 -4.73
N ASP A 83 19.21 8.08 -6.04
CA ASP A 83 19.09 9.43 -6.58
C ASP A 83 17.70 9.98 -6.21
N PRO A 84 17.60 11.29 -5.90
CA PRO A 84 16.36 11.87 -5.39
C PRO A 84 15.26 11.79 -6.45
N ILE A 85 14.19 11.07 -6.12
CA ILE A 85 13.03 10.85 -6.98
C ILE A 85 12.09 12.08 -6.96
N PHE A 86 12.06 12.84 -5.85
CA PHE A 86 11.10 13.93 -5.61
C PHE A 86 11.72 15.30 -5.28
N GLY A 87 12.98 15.57 -5.63
CA GLY A 87 13.55 16.89 -5.39
C GLY A 87 14.88 17.13 -6.09
N ARG A 88 15.05 18.32 -6.69
CA ARG A 88 16.37 18.78 -7.14
C ARG A 88 17.24 19.03 -5.92
N ARG A 89 18.43 18.44 -5.91
CA ARG A 89 19.53 18.76 -4.99
C ARG A 89 19.73 20.27 -5.00
N ARG A 90 19.24 21.00 -3.99
CA ARG A 90 19.68 22.39 -3.77
C ARG A 90 21.12 22.27 -3.25
N ARG A 91 22.03 22.86 -4.03
CA ARG A 91 23.44 23.00 -3.68
C ARG A 91 23.60 23.74 -2.37
#